data_AF-K3V8S7-F1
#
_entry.id   AF-K3V8S7-F1
#
_cell.length_a   1.000
_cell.length_b   1.000
_cell.length_c   1.000
_cell.angle_alpha   90.00
_cell.angle_beta   90.00
_cell.angle_gamma   90.00
#
_symmetry.space_group_name_H-M   'P 1'
#
loop_
_entity.id
_entity.type
_entity.pdbx_description
1 polymer ?
#
loop_
_entity_poly.entity_id
_entity_poly.type
_entity_poly.pdbx_seq_one_letter_code
_entity_poly.pdbx_strand_id
1 'polypeptide(L)'
;MATTTATEARPWEIKLRETAALYRSSLEENNLDAYFEVQRSAFGVDLKSLNTWSFQKPEKAYSLKLESDDERERLKSLGKQLIEDHQTAANDVKATSDAIKNGSTGKENARVRMEKAREEAKKKSAEIIDQQFDRAQTLIDQLPDDKQEAATDFWIQLSNGFLAFWKIAMDAIYAVLKAVIDWLENMWETVKQRWEDVKATFKDAWEWFQALFN
;
A
#
# COMPACT_ATOMS: atom_id res chain seq x y z
N MET A 1 7.13 40.31 -24.08
CA MET A 1 6.60 39.80 -22.80
C MET A 1 6.25 38.34 -23.02
N ALA A 2 6.91 37.42 -22.32
CA ALA A 2 6.55 36.01 -22.36
C ALA A 2 5.43 35.79 -21.34
N THR A 3 4.22 35.58 -21.80
CA THR A 3 3.12 35.08 -20.98
C THR A 3 3.41 33.62 -20.68
N THR A 4 3.99 33.36 -19.51
CA THR A 4 4.02 32.03 -18.92
C THR A 4 2.60 31.72 -18.47
N THR A 5 1.80 31.10 -19.34
CA THR A 5 0.56 30.46 -18.90
C THR A 5 0.98 29.25 -18.09
N ALA A 6 1.03 29.40 -16.76
CA ALA A 6 0.95 28.25 -15.88
C ALA A 6 -0.38 27.57 -16.18
N THR A 7 -0.34 26.45 -16.89
CA THR A 7 -1.54 25.61 -17.07
C THR A 7 -1.99 25.22 -15.67
N GLU A 8 -3.17 25.69 -15.26
CA GLU A 8 -3.76 25.29 -13.99
C GLU A 8 -3.90 23.76 -13.99
N ALA A 9 -3.48 23.13 -12.89
CA ALA A 9 -3.53 21.67 -12.77
C ALA A 9 -4.99 21.20 -12.93
N ARG A 10 -5.20 20.13 -13.69
CA ARG A 10 -6.55 19.59 -13.90
C ARG A 10 -7.11 19.01 -12.59
N PRO A 11 -8.44 19.02 -12.38
CA PRO A 11 -9.04 18.47 -11.17
C PRO A 11 -8.58 17.05 -10.81
N TRP A 12 -8.46 16.17 -11.81
CA TRP A 12 -7.97 14.80 -11.60
C TRP A 12 -6.51 14.74 -11.13
N GLU A 13 -5.64 15.63 -11.64
CA GLU A 13 -4.23 15.69 -11.23
C GLU A 13 -4.11 16.14 -9.78
N ILE A 14 -4.94 17.11 -9.37
CA ILE A 14 -5.01 17.58 -7.99
C ILE A 14 -5.44 16.41 -7.09
N LYS A 15 -6.49 15.68 -7.46
CA LYS A 15 -7.01 14.53 -6.69
C LYS A 15 -5.96 13.43 -6.48
N LEU A 16 -5.19 13.09 -7.52
CA LEU A 16 -4.08 12.14 -7.41
C LEU A 16 -3.02 12.62 -6.41
N ARG A 17 -2.56 13.86 -6.55
CA ARG A 17 -1.49 14.43 -5.71
C ARG A 17 -1.92 14.56 -4.26
N GLU A 18 -3.15 15.01 -4.01
CA GLU A 18 -3.71 15.11 -2.66
C GLU A 18 -3.81 13.74 -1.98
N THR A 19 -4.20 12.71 -2.74
CA THR A 19 -4.29 11.34 -2.21
C THR A 19 -2.92 10.80 -1.79
N ALA A 20 -1.89 10.95 -2.64
CA ALA A 20 -0.53 10.54 -2.32
C ALA A 20 0.05 11.35 -1.14
N ALA A 21 -0.17 12.67 -1.13
CA ALA A 21 0.30 13.55 -0.06
C ALA A 21 -0.34 13.22 1.29
N LEU A 22 -1.65 12.94 1.32
CA LEU A 22 -2.36 12.54 2.53
C LEU A 22 -1.81 11.23 3.09
N TYR A 23 -1.55 10.24 2.23
CA TYR A 23 -0.93 8.97 2.64
C TYR A 23 0.44 9.23 3.28
N ARG A 24 1.29 10.02 2.61
CA ARG A 24 2.62 10.35 3.10
C ARG A 24 2.59 11.03 4.47
N SER A 25 1.78 12.08 4.61
CA SER A 25 1.60 12.79 5.88
C SER A 25 1.16 11.84 7.00
N SER A 26 0.18 10.98 6.72
CA SER A 26 -0.33 10.01 7.68
C SER A 26 0.73 8.97 8.08
N LEU A 27 1.58 8.55 7.14
CA LEU A 27 2.67 7.61 7.42
C LEU A 27 3.80 8.25 8.23
N GLU A 28 4.17 9.50 7.94
CA GLU A 28 5.16 10.29 8.68
C GLU A 28 4.72 10.49 10.15
N GLU A 29 3.43 10.75 10.37
CA GLU A 29 2.83 10.89 11.71
C GLU A 29 2.63 9.56 12.44
N ASN A 30 2.94 8.41 11.81
CA ASN A 30 2.58 7.07 12.29
C ASN A 30 1.08 6.90 12.56
N ASN A 31 0.24 7.59 11.81
CA ASN A 31 -1.21 7.64 11.96
C ASN A 31 -1.92 7.31 10.64
N LEU A 32 -1.68 6.12 10.09
CA LEU A 32 -2.40 5.66 8.90
C LEU A 32 -3.91 5.57 9.11
N ASP A 33 -4.39 5.54 10.36
CA ASP A 33 -5.83 5.62 10.64
C ASP A 33 -6.40 6.96 10.11
N ALA A 34 -5.70 8.08 10.27
CA ALA A 34 -6.11 9.39 9.74
C ALA A 34 -6.32 9.37 8.21
N TYR A 35 -5.50 8.63 7.48
CA TYR A 35 -5.70 8.43 6.05
C TYR A 35 -7.06 7.79 5.75
N PHE A 36 -7.40 6.71 6.45
CA PHE A 36 -8.66 6.00 6.28
C PHE A 36 -9.86 6.70 6.94
N GLU A 37 -9.66 7.73 7.76
CA GLU A 37 -10.74 8.62 8.18
C GLU A 37 -11.24 9.53 7.05
N VAL A 38 -10.37 9.83 6.08
CA VAL A 38 -10.71 10.56 4.86
C VAL A 38 -11.10 9.59 3.76
N GLN A 39 -10.26 8.60 3.49
CA GLN A 39 -10.45 7.57 2.47
C GLN A 39 -11.18 6.35 3.04
N ARG A 40 -12.45 6.55 3.44
CA ARG A 40 -13.22 5.54 4.19
C ARG A 40 -13.68 4.35 3.37
N SER A 41 -13.68 4.43 2.04
CA SER A 41 -14.20 3.35 1.20
C SER A 41 -13.44 3.20 -0.12
N ALA A 42 -13.30 1.97 -0.59
CA ALA A 42 -12.88 1.67 -1.96
C ALA A 42 -13.75 0.55 -2.54
N PHE A 43 -14.26 0.73 -3.76
CA PHE A 43 -15.13 -0.24 -4.43
C PHE A 43 -16.33 -0.70 -3.58
N GLY A 44 -16.92 0.22 -2.79
CA GLY A 44 -18.05 -0.08 -1.90
C GLY A 44 -17.67 -0.81 -0.61
N VAL A 45 -16.40 -1.15 -0.41
CA VAL A 45 -15.89 -1.74 0.83
C VAL A 45 -15.52 -0.62 1.80
N ASP A 46 -16.02 -0.69 3.03
CA ASP A 46 -15.60 0.20 4.12
C ASP A 46 -14.19 -0.18 4.58
N LEU A 47 -13.23 0.74 4.37
CA LEU A 47 -11.82 0.52 4.67
C LEU A 47 -11.50 0.67 6.16
N LYS A 48 -12.34 1.37 6.94
CA LYS A 48 -12.11 1.58 8.38
C LYS A 48 -12.51 0.35 9.20
N SER A 49 -13.46 -0.45 8.71
CA SER A 49 -13.90 -1.68 9.37
C SER A 49 -13.12 -2.93 8.94
N LEU A 50 -12.11 -2.79 8.08
CA LEU A 50 -11.20 -3.87 7.71
C LEU A 50 -10.34 -4.29 8.90
N ASN A 51 -10.88 -5.18 9.72
CA ASN A 51 -10.10 -6.10 10.52
C ASN A 51 -9.95 -7.41 9.75
N THR A 52 -8.87 -8.11 10.05
CA THR A 52 -8.43 -9.32 9.35
C THR A 52 -9.61 -10.27 9.04
N TRP A 53 -9.75 -10.69 7.77
CA TRP A 53 -10.55 -11.84 7.26
C TRP A 53 -11.99 -11.66 6.76
N SER A 54 -12.48 -10.45 6.46
CA SER A 54 -13.69 -10.34 5.63
C SER A 54 -13.64 -9.19 4.63
N PHE A 55 -12.75 -9.29 3.65
CA PHE A 55 -12.94 -8.51 2.43
C PHE A 55 -14.15 -9.07 1.70
N GLN A 56 -15.25 -8.32 1.75
CA GLN A 56 -16.34 -8.54 0.80
C GLN A 56 -15.75 -8.34 -0.60
N LYS A 57 -15.90 -9.36 -1.45
CA LYS A 57 -15.61 -9.19 -2.87
C LYS A 57 -16.38 -7.95 -3.33
N PRO A 58 -15.74 -7.02 -4.05
CA PRO A 58 -16.42 -5.82 -4.53
C PRO A 58 -17.73 -6.25 -5.21
N GLU A 59 -18.86 -5.72 -4.73
CA GLU A 59 -20.21 -6.22 -5.08
C GLU A 59 -20.50 -6.17 -6.58
N LYS A 60 -19.75 -5.36 -7.31
CA LYS A 60 -19.73 -5.31 -8.76
C LYS A 60 -18.28 -5.16 -9.21
N ALA A 61 -17.92 -5.85 -10.29
CA ALA A 61 -16.81 -5.41 -11.12
C ALA A 61 -17.04 -3.91 -11.35
N TYR A 62 -16.14 -3.07 -10.84
CA TYR A 62 -16.17 -1.67 -11.22
C TYR A 62 -15.98 -1.71 -12.72
N SER A 63 -17.06 -1.48 -13.46
CA SER A 63 -17.03 -1.38 -14.90
C SER A 63 -16.30 -0.09 -15.18
N LEU A 64 -14.97 -0.15 -15.08
CA LEU A 64 -14.08 0.69 -15.84
C LEU A 64 -14.69 0.69 -17.23
N LYS A 65 -15.34 1.80 -17.59
CA LYS A 65 -15.67 2.10 -18.98
C LYS A 65 -14.38 2.45 -19.71
N LEU A 66 -13.32 1.68 -19.48
CA LEU A 66 -12.14 1.65 -20.34
C LEU A 66 -12.56 0.77 -21.50
N GLU A 67 -12.87 1.42 -22.59
CA GLU A 67 -13.38 0.78 -23.80
C GLU A 67 -12.31 -0.04 -24.52
N SER A 68 -11.03 0.06 -24.11
CA SER A 68 -9.92 -0.69 -24.70
C SER A 68 -9.21 -1.61 -23.70
N ASP A 69 -8.85 -2.81 -24.17
CA ASP A 69 -8.10 -3.81 -23.42
C ASP A 69 -6.71 -3.29 -23.00
N ASP A 70 -6.09 -2.43 -23.82
CA ASP A 70 -4.75 -1.88 -23.57
C ASP A 70 -4.71 -0.94 -22.35
N GLU A 71 -5.71 -0.06 -22.19
CA GLU A 71 -5.80 0.86 -21.04
C GLU A 71 -6.00 0.07 -19.74
N ARG A 72 -6.85 -0.96 -19.79
CA ARG A 72 -7.14 -1.83 -18.66
C ARG A 72 -5.90 -2.62 -18.23
N GLU A 73 -5.14 -3.18 -19.17
CA GLU A 73 -3.92 -3.92 -18.87
C GLU A 73 -2.80 -3.02 -18.33
N ARG A 74 -2.71 -1.75 -18.77
CA ARG A 74 -1.75 -0.78 -18.20
C ARG A 74 -2.03 -0.47 -16.73
N LEU A 75 -3.30 -0.19 -16.37
CA LEU A 75 -3.68 0.07 -14.98
C LEU A 75 -3.54 -1.18 -14.10
N LYS A 76 -3.89 -2.36 -14.64
CA LYS A 76 -3.65 -3.64 -13.99
C LYS A 76 -2.17 -3.86 -13.72
N SER A 77 -1.29 -3.60 -14.69
CA SER A 77 0.16 -3.71 -14.50
C SER A 77 0.66 -2.79 -13.39
N LEU A 78 0.12 -1.57 -13.29
CA LEU A 78 0.50 -0.61 -12.26
C LEU A 78 0.04 -1.07 -10.85
N GLY A 79 -1.19 -1.58 -10.73
CA GLY A 79 -1.69 -2.17 -9.49
C GLY A 79 -0.93 -3.43 -9.07
N LYS A 80 -0.54 -4.28 -10.04
CA LYS A 80 0.31 -5.46 -9.80
C LYS A 80 1.65 -5.04 -9.18
N GLN A 81 2.29 -4.03 -9.77
CA GLN A 81 3.59 -3.56 -9.31
C GLN A 81 3.51 -2.92 -7.91
N LEU A 82 2.44 -2.17 -7.62
CA LEU A 82 2.19 -1.64 -6.28
C LEU A 82 2.21 -2.74 -5.21
N ILE A 83 1.56 -3.87 -5.47
CA ILE A 83 1.51 -5.01 -4.53
C ILE A 83 2.89 -5.66 -4.40
N GLU A 84 3.56 -5.93 -5.53
CA GLU A 84 4.89 -6.58 -5.57
C GLU A 84 5.96 -5.76 -4.83
N ASP A 85 5.98 -4.44 -5.01
CA ASP A 85 6.95 -3.54 -4.40
C ASP A 85 6.79 -3.50 -2.87
N HIS A 86 5.55 -3.46 -2.37
CA HIS A 86 5.25 -3.50 -0.93
C HIS A 86 5.52 -4.89 -0.32
N GLN A 87 5.24 -5.96 -1.05
CA GLN A 87 5.59 -7.31 -0.62
C GLN A 87 7.11 -7.48 -0.48
N THR A 88 7.88 -6.87 -1.38
CA THR A 88 9.35 -6.80 -1.29
C THR A 88 9.78 -6.05 -0.03
N ALA A 89 9.18 -4.89 0.27
CA ALA A 89 9.49 -4.15 1.50
C ALA A 89 9.21 -4.98 2.77
N ALA A 90 8.10 -5.73 2.84
CA ALA A 90 7.83 -6.63 3.96
C ALA A 90 8.85 -7.78 4.07
N ASN A 91 9.28 -8.33 2.93
CA ASN A 91 10.29 -9.39 2.90
C ASN A 91 11.66 -8.90 3.40
N ASP A 92 12.03 -7.64 3.14
CA ASP A 92 13.27 -7.04 3.64
C ASP A 92 13.28 -6.97 5.19
N VAL A 93 12.13 -6.60 5.79
CA VAL A 93 11.96 -6.60 7.25
C VAL A 93 12.04 -8.02 7.81
N LYS A 94 11.42 -8.99 7.13
CA LYS A 94 11.50 -10.40 7.50
C LYS A 94 12.94 -10.91 7.48
N ALA A 95 13.71 -10.57 6.43
CA ALA A 95 15.11 -10.96 6.33
C ALA A 95 15.94 -10.42 7.51
N THR A 96 15.66 -9.17 7.94
CA THR A 96 16.29 -8.59 9.13
C THR A 96 15.92 -9.37 10.40
N SER A 97 14.62 -9.69 10.57
CA SER A 97 14.14 -10.51 11.70
C SER A 97 14.81 -11.88 11.75
N ASP A 98 14.93 -12.56 10.62
CA ASP A 98 15.58 -13.88 10.52
C ASP A 98 17.09 -13.81 10.82
N ALA A 99 17.77 -12.75 10.36
CA ALA A 99 19.19 -12.52 10.66
C ALA A 99 19.44 -12.27 12.16
N ILE A 100 18.53 -11.58 12.84
CA ILE A 100 18.60 -11.37 14.30
C ILE A 100 18.51 -12.69 15.04
N LYS A 101 17.61 -13.59 14.63
CA LYS A 101 17.45 -14.92 15.24
C LYS A 101 18.70 -15.79 15.07
N ASN A 102 19.31 -15.75 13.88
CA ASN A 102 20.44 -16.60 13.54
C ASN A 102 21.78 -16.07 14.08
N GLY A 103 21.83 -14.80 14.50
CA GLY A 103 23.03 -14.19 15.10
C GLY A 103 23.03 -14.25 16.63
N SER A 104 24.21 -14.26 17.24
CA SER A 104 24.41 -14.00 18.68
C SER A 104 24.25 -12.52 19.04
N THR A 105 23.22 -11.88 18.48
CA THR A 105 23.00 -10.45 18.59
C THR A 105 22.34 -10.14 19.93
N GLY A 106 22.98 -9.32 20.78
CA GLY A 106 22.37 -8.89 22.05
C GLY A 106 21.07 -8.11 21.84
N LYS A 107 20.16 -8.17 22.82
CA LYS A 107 18.80 -7.60 22.80
C LYS A 107 18.72 -6.15 22.32
N GLU A 108 19.62 -5.28 22.78
CA GLU A 108 19.64 -3.87 22.39
C GLU A 108 19.94 -3.69 20.89
N ASN A 109 20.89 -4.47 20.35
CA ASN A 109 21.24 -4.42 18.94
C ASN A 109 20.13 -5.04 18.06
N ALA A 110 19.44 -6.07 18.54
CA ALA A 110 18.24 -6.61 17.87
C ALA A 110 17.13 -5.55 17.76
N ARG A 111 16.86 -4.81 18.84
CA ARG A 111 15.88 -3.71 18.85
C ARG A 111 16.23 -2.62 17.85
N VAL A 112 17.47 -2.13 17.88
CA VAL A 112 17.93 -1.06 16.98
C VAL A 112 17.81 -1.49 15.52
N ARG A 113 18.16 -2.74 15.19
CA ARG A 113 18.05 -3.28 13.83
C ARG A 113 16.61 -3.42 13.36
N MET A 114 15.71 -3.93 14.21
CA MET A 114 14.30 -4.03 13.85
C MET A 114 13.64 -2.66 13.69
N GLU A 115 13.94 -1.70 14.56
CA GLU A 115 13.38 -0.34 14.43
C GLU A 115 13.88 0.33 13.15
N LYS A 116 15.17 0.17 12.83
CA LYS A 116 15.72 0.66 11.56
C LYS A 116 15.02 0.03 10.36
N ALA A 117 14.84 -1.29 10.34
CA ALA A 117 14.14 -1.98 9.25
C ALA A 117 12.69 -1.52 9.11
N ARG A 118 12.00 -1.25 10.24
CA ARG A 118 10.65 -0.69 10.24
C ARG A 118 10.60 0.71 9.61
N GLU A 119 11.50 1.60 10.01
CA GLU A 119 11.54 2.96 9.44
C GLU A 119 11.96 2.95 7.95
N GLU A 120 12.87 2.05 7.56
CA GLU A 120 13.22 1.83 6.15
C GLU A 120 12.02 1.32 5.33
N ALA A 121 11.23 0.38 5.87
CA ALA A 121 10.02 -0.11 5.20
C ALA A 121 8.95 0.98 5.05
N LYS A 122 8.77 1.84 6.06
CA LYS A 122 7.89 3.02 5.96
C LYS A 122 8.36 3.96 4.85
N LYS A 123 9.65 4.32 4.86
CA LYS A 123 10.23 5.22 3.85
C LYS A 123 10.08 4.64 2.44
N LYS A 124 10.38 3.35 2.26
CA LYS A 124 10.22 2.63 1.00
C LYS A 124 8.75 2.61 0.56
N SER A 125 7.81 2.43 1.47
CA SER A 125 6.38 2.47 1.15
C SER A 125 5.92 3.86 0.66
N ALA A 126 6.37 4.95 1.30
CA ALA A 126 6.12 6.29 0.80
C ALA A 126 6.71 6.51 -0.61
N GLU A 127 7.96 6.09 -0.83
CA GLU A 127 8.62 6.17 -2.13
C GLU A 127 7.89 5.36 -3.21
N ILE A 128 7.39 4.17 -2.88
CA ILE A 128 6.58 3.35 -3.80
C ILE A 128 5.31 4.10 -4.16
N ILE A 129 4.59 4.65 -3.18
CA ILE A 129 3.34 5.40 -3.46
C ILE A 129 3.61 6.59 -4.36
N ASP A 130 4.65 7.38 -4.09
CA ASP A 130 5.02 8.50 -4.94
C ASP A 130 5.29 8.06 -6.38
N GLN A 131 6.13 7.04 -6.57
CA GLN A 131 6.46 6.52 -7.89
C GLN A 131 5.24 5.96 -8.63
N GLN A 132 4.36 5.24 -7.93
CA GLN A 132 3.18 4.65 -8.56
C GLN A 132 2.15 5.73 -8.92
N PHE A 133 1.99 6.78 -8.10
CA PHE A 133 1.12 7.90 -8.44
C PHE A 133 1.67 8.77 -9.57
N ASP A 134 2.99 8.98 -9.66
CA ASP A 134 3.63 9.66 -10.79
C ASP A 134 3.44 8.87 -12.11
N ARG A 135 3.56 7.53 -12.04
CA ARG A 135 3.30 6.64 -13.19
C ARG A 135 1.81 6.66 -13.57
N ALA A 136 0.91 6.65 -12.58
CA ALA A 136 -0.52 6.76 -12.83
C ALA A 136 -0.85 8.09 -13.50
N GLN A 137 -0.29 9.21 -13.02
CA GLN A 137 -0.47 10.53 -13.65
C GLN A 137 0.00 10.50 -15.11
N THR A 138 1.17 9.91 -15.39
CA THR A 138 1.70 9.79 -16.76
C THR A 138 0.80 8.94 -17.66
N LEU A 139 0.25 7.84 -17.15
CA LEU A 139 -0.68 6.99 -17.91
C LEU A 139 -2.01 7.68 -18.17
N ILE A 140 -2.56 8.36 -17.16
CA ILE A 140 -3.86 9.02 -17.23
C ILE A 140 -3.79 10.23 -18.18
N ASP A 141 -2.70 10.99 -18.17
CA ASP A 141 -2.48 12.12 -19.09
C ASP A 141 -2.53 11.71 -20.58
N GLN A 142 -2.21 10.45 -20.89
CA GLN A 142 -2.26 9.91 -22.26
C GLN A 142 -3.67 9.50 -22.70
N LEU A 143 -4.63 9.46 -21.79
CA LEU A 143 -6.01 9.09 -22.09
C LEU A 143 -6.78 10.28 -22.66
N PRO A 144 -7.84 10.02 -23.46
CA PRO A 144 -8.83 11.03 -23.82
C PRO A 144 -9.32 11.81 -22.59
N ASP A 145 -9.54 13.12 -22.74
CA ASP A 145 -9.92 14.01 -21.62
C ASP A 145 -11.19 13.55 -20.88
N ASP A 146 -12.13 12.95 -21.60
CA ASP A 146 -13.37 12.39 -21.04
C ASP A 146 -13.17 11.11 -20.21
N LYS A 147 -11.98 10.50 -20.26
CA LYS A 147 -11.61 9.28 -19.54
C LYS A 147 -10.68 9.51 -18.35
N GLN A 148 -9.99 10.65 -18.29
CA GLN A 148 -8.97 10.94 -17.28
C GLN A 148 -9.51 10.90 -15.83
N GLU A 149 -10.69 11.46 -15.61
CA GLU A 149 -11.33 11.48 -14.29
C GLU A 149 -11.70 10.07 -13.83
N ALA A 150 -12.30 9.27 -14.72
CA ALA A 150 -12.71 7.90 -14.39
C ALA A 150 -11.51 6.99 -14.13
N ALA A 151 -10.42 7.14 -14.90
CA ALA A 151 -9.18 6.39 -14.67
C ALA A 151 -8.50 6.79 -13.35
N THR A 152 -8.55 8.08 -12.99
CA THR A 152 -8.07 8.59 -11.70
C THR A 152 -8.87 8.01 -10.53
N ASP A 153 -10.20 8.08 -10.59
CA ASP A 153 -11.07 7.56 -9.53
C ASP A 153 -10.89 6.05 -9.34
N PHE A 154 -10.68 5.31 -10.43
CA PHE A 154 -10.35 3.90 -10.34
C PHE A 154 -8.99 3.66 -9.69
N TRP A 155 -7.95 4.37 -10.14
CA TRP A 155 -6.61 4.23 -9.56
C TRP A 155 -6.62 4.52 -8.07
N ILE A 156 -7.27 5.60 -7.64
CA ILE A 156 -7.40 5.95 -6.22
C ILE A 156 -8.12 4.86 -5.44
N GLN A 157 -9.24 4.32 -5.95
CA GLN A 157 -9.91 3.22 -5.28
C GLN A 157 -9.04 1.96 -5.20
N LEU A 158 -8.29 1.65 -6.26
CA LEU A 158 -7.36 0.53 -6.28
C LEU A 158 -6.26 0.71 -5.25
N SER A 159 -5.61 1.87 -5.23
CA SER A 159 -4.55 2.17 -4.27
C SER A 159 -5.08 2.19 -2.84
N ASN A 160 -6.26 2.77 -2.59
CA ASN A 160 -6.84 2.84 -1.25
C ASN A 160 -7.19 1.45 -0.71
N GLY A 161 -7.80 0.61 -1.55
CA GLY A 161 -8.08 -0.79 -1.22
C GLY A 161 -6.81 -1.56 -0.89
N PHE A 162 -5.77 -1.41 -1.72
CA PHE A 162 -4.46 -2.02 -1.45
C PHE A 162 -3.82 -1.49 -0.15
N LEU A 163 -3.83 -0.17 0.07
CA LEU A 163 -3.21 0.46 1.23
C LEU A 163 -3.83 -0.01 2.55
N ALA A 164 -5.10 -0.40 2.55
CA ALA A 164 -5.73 -1.00 3.72
C ALA A 164 -5.11 -2.38 4.05
N PHE A 165 -4.85 -3.23 3.05
CA PHE A 165 -4.08 -4.46 3.25
C PHE A 165 -2.68 -4.17 3.77
N TRP A 166 -2.02 -3.16 3.19
CA TRP A 166 -0.68 -2.78 3.61
C TRP A 166 -0.64 -2.31 5.06
N LYS A 167 -1.65 -1.57 5.52
CA LYS A 167 -1.79 -1.19 6.93
C LYS A 167 -1.83 -2.42 7.85
N ILE A 168 -2.63 -3.42 7.51
CA ILE A 168 -2.73 -4.68 8.27
C ILE A 168 -1.36 -5.38 8.32
N ALA A 169 -0.65 -5.44 7.18
CA ALA A 169 0.70 -6.00 7.12
C ALA A 169 1.69 -5.21 8.01
N MET A 170 1.63 -3.88 8.01
CA MET A 170 2.43 -3.02 8.86
C MET A 170 2.14 -3.20 10.34
N ASP A 171 0.87 -3.38 10.71
CA ASP A 171 0.47 -3.66 12.10
C ASP A 171 1.03 -5.03 12.57
N ALA A 172 1.02 -6.05 11.69
CA ALA A 172 1.64 -7.34 11.96
C ALA A 172 3.17 -7.23 12.07
N ILE A 173 3.82 -6.45 11.21
CA ILE A 173 5.26 -6.14 11.31
C ILE A 173 5.58 -5.42 12.63
N TYR A 174 4.74 -4.48 13.06
CA TYR A 174 4.91 -3.82 14.35
C TYR A 174 4.77 -4.80 15.53
N ALA A 175 3.85 -5.76 15.43
CA ALA A 175 3.75 -6.84 16.40
C ALA A 175 4.99 -7.75 16.41
N VAL A 176 5.64 -7.99 15.26
CA VAL A 176 6.95 -8.67 15.19
C VAL A 176 8.00 -7.87 15.95
N LEU A 177 8.10 -6.57 15.69
CA LEU A 177 9.06 -5.70 16.37
C LEU A 177 8.88 -5.76 17.89
N LYS A 178 7.63 -5.65 18.37
CA LYS A 178 7.32 -5.81 19.80
C LYS A 178 7.73 -7.19 20.32
N ALA A 179 7.43 -8.26 19.60
CA ALA A 179 7.80 -9.62 20.00
C ALA A 179 9.33 -9.85 20.04
N VAL A 180 10.07 -9.25 19.12
CA VAL A 180 11.54 -9.28 19.12
C VAL A 180 12.12 -8.46 20.27
N ILE A 181 11.50 -7.32 20.61
CA ILE A 181 11.88 -6.49 21.77
C ILE A 181 11.60 -7.20 23.10
N ASP A 182 10.48 -7.91 23.19
CA ASP A 182 10.04 -8.58 24.42
C ASP A 182 10.85 -9.87 24.74
N TRP A 183 11.91 -10.15 23.98
CA TRP A 183 12.73 -11.38 24.01
C TRP A 183 12.83 -12.07 25.38
N LEU A 184 12.13 -13.20 25.46
CA LEU A 184 12.36 -14.37 26.30
C LEU A 184 12.40 -15.59 25.36
N GLU A 185 13.03 -16.69 25.81
CA GLU A 185 13.42 -17.89 25.04
C GLU A 185 12.31 -18.60 24.22
N ASN A 186 11.06 -18.12 24.25
CA ASN A 186 9.89 -18.70 23.57
C ASN A 186 9.13 -17.78 22.59
N MET A 187 9.58 -16.54 22.33
CA MET A 187 8.83 -15.58 21.48
C MET A 187 9.00 -15.76 19.97
N TRP A 188 9.88 -16.67 19.53
CA TRP A 188 10.12 -16.88 18.10
C TRP A 188 8.92 -17.51 17.38
N GLU A 189 8.12 -18.33 18.07
CA GLU A 189 6.87 -18.85 17.48
C GLU A 189 5.85 -17.72 17.23
N THR A 190 5.81 -16.70 18.09
CA THR A 190 5.00 -15.50 17.85
C THR A 190 5.50 -14.75 16.61
N VAL A 191 6.81 -14.59 16.46
CA VAL A 191 7.40 -13.95 15.26
C VAL A 191 7.03 -14.70 13.99
N LYS A 192 7.15 -16.04 13.98
CA LYS A 192 6.72 -16.88 12.85
C LYS A 192 5.24 -16.70 12.52
N GLN A 193 4.38 -16.74 13.55
CA GLN A 193 2.93 -16.57 13.36
C GLN A 193 2.61 -15.22 12.70
N ARG A 194 3.24 -14.13 13.15
CA ARG A 194 3.05 -12.81 12.54
C ARG A 194 3.52 -12.74 11.10
N TRP A 195 4.58 -13.45 10.73
CA TRP A 195 4.99 -13.54 9.33
C TRP A 195 4.01 -14.34 8.47
N GLU A 196 3.35 -15.37 9.02
CA GLU A 196 2.23 -16.02 8.33
C GLU A 196 1.02 -15.08 8.20
N ASP A 197 0.73 -14.24 9.19
CA ASP A 197 -0.31 -13.20 9.11
C ASP A 197 -0.01 -12.21 7.95
N VAL A 198 1.25 -11.74 7.83
CA VAL A 198 1.70 -10.87 6.72
C VAL A 198 1.52 -11.57 5.36
N LYS A 199 1.93 -12.83 5.26
CA LYS A 199 1.81 -13.62 4.03
C LYS A 199 0.36 -13.87 3.64
N ALA A 200 -0.51 -14.17 4.61
CA ALA A 200 -1.95 -14.29 4.38
C ALA A 200 -2.54 -12.97 3.87
N THR A 201 -2.15 -11.85 4.46
CA THR A 201 -2.59 -10.51 4.03
C THR A 201 -2.25 -10.22 2.57
N PHE A 202 -1.04 -10.56 2.12
CA PHE A 202 -0.67 -10.41 0.70
C PHE A 202 -1.41 -11.37 -0.22
N LYS A 203 -1.67 -12.61 0.22
CA LYS A 203 -2.50 -13.55 -0.53
C LYS A 203 -3.91 -12.99 -0.74
N ASP A 204 -4.51 -12.44 0.30
CA ASP A 204 -5.85 -11.84 0.24
C ASP A 204 -5.85 -10.59 -0.66
N ALA A 205 -4.79 -9.76 -0.60
CA ALA A 205 -4.62 -8.62 -1.49
C ALA A 205 -4.55 -9.05 -2.97
N TRP A 206 -3.85 -10.14 -3.29
CA TRP A 206 -3.79 -10.70 -4.64
C TRP A 206 -5.13 -11.25 -5.11
N GLU A 207 -5.85 -11.97 -4.26
CA GLU A 207 -7.18 -12.51 -4.59
C GLU A 207 -8.19 -11.39 -4.83
N TRP A 208 -8.16 -10.34 -3.99
CA TRP A 208 -8.96 -9.14 -4.17
C TRP A 208 -8.62 -8.40 -5.47
N PHE A 209 -7.32 -8.20 -5.73
CA PHE A 209 -6.85 -7.54 -6.95
C PHE A 209 -7.27 -8.32 -8.21
N GLN A 210 -7.09 -9.64 -8.23
CA GLN A 210 -7.51 -10.47 -9.37
C GLN A 210 -9.03 -10.40 -9.61
N ALA A 211 -9.83 -10.35 -8.54
CA ALA A 211 -11.29 -10.23 -8.66
C ALA A 211 -11.75 -8.91 -9.31
N LEU A 212 -10.95 -7.84 -9.26
CA LEU A 212 -11.27 -6.56 -9.93
C LEU A 212 -11.11 -6.62 -11.46
N PHE A 213 -10.26 -7.53 -11.95
CA PHE A 213 -9.91 -7.63 -13.37
C PHE A 213 -10.44 -8.90 -14.06
N ASN A 214 -11.19 -9.74 -13.35
CA ASN A 214 -11.84 -10.94 -13.89
C ASN A 214 -13.25 -10.67 -14.41
#